data_AF-A0A0B8NQ19-F1
#
_entry.id   AF-A0A0B8NQ19-F1
#
_cell.length_a   1.000
_cell.length_b   1.000
_cell.length_c   1.000
_cell.angle_alpha   90.00
_cell.angle_beta   90.00
_cell.angle_gamma   90.00
#
_symmetry.space_group_name_H-M   'P 1'
#
loop_
_entity.id
_entity.type
_entity.pdbx_description
1 polymer ?
#
loop_
_entity_poly.entity_id
_entity_poly.type
_entity_poly.pdbx_seq_one_letter_code
_entity_poly.pdbx_strand_id
1 'polypeptide(L)'
;MTSHVETPELIQPKKKKQRQSFHRFYDINGWTFVLPAVALVGLFMLYPILDSLWMSLHSGRGVVTRFVGLGNVERLFNDPVFIKH
;
A
#
# COMPACT_ATOMS: atom_id res chain seq x y z
N MET A 1 70.54 16.09 -35.80
CA MET A 1 70.45 14.85 -35.00
C MET A 1 70.09 15.23 -33.57
N THR A 2 68.81 15.48 -33.31
CA THR A 2 68.24 15.64 -31.96
C THR A 2 66.73 15.41 -32.03
N SER A 3 66.32 14.24 -31.52
CA SER A 3 65.03 13.91 -30.92
C SER A 3 63.74 14.36 -31.63
N HIS A 4 63.15 13.39 -32.33
CA HIS A 4 61.71 13.27 -32.50
C HIS A 4 61.01 13.45 -31.14
N VAL A 5 60.27 14.55 -30.97
CA VAL A 5 59.33 14.70 -29.86
C VAL A 5 57.98 14.24 -30.40
N GLU A 6 57.73 12.94 -30.28
CA GLU A 6 56.38 12.40 -30.43
C GLU A 6 55.52 13.03 -29.33
N THR A 7 54.53 13.83 -29.72
CA THR A 7 53.49 14.27 -28.78
C THR A 7 52.85 13.01 -28.21
N PRO A 8 52.85 12.80 -26.88
CA PRO A 8 52.23 11.61 -26.32
C PRO A 8 50.75 11.67 -26.68
N GLU A 9 50.31 10.70 -27.48
CA GLU A 9 48.91 10.47 -27.81
C GLU A 9 48.17 10.38 -26.47
N LEU A 10 47.47 11.46 -26.12
CA LEU A 10 46.72 11.56 -24.87
C LEU A 10 45.78 10.37 -24.82
N ILE A 11 46.08 9.43 -23.93
CA ILE A 11 45.28 8.22 -23.67
C ILE A 11 43.87 8.69 -23.34
N GLN A 12 43.01 8.71 -24.35
CA GLN A 12 41.61 9.06 -24.17
C GLN A 12 41.03 8.01 -23.21
N PRO A 13 40.42 8.40 -22.08
CA PRO A 13 39.89 7.44 -21.14
C PRO A 13 38.85 6.60 -21.88
N LYS A 14 39.13 5.30 -22.00
CA LYS A 14 38.22 4.30 -22.56
C LYS A 14 36.88 4.45 -21.85
N LYS A 15 35.88 5.05 -22.52
CA LYS A 15 34.52 5.19 -22.00
C LYS A 15 34.09 3.81 -21.52
N LYS A 16 33.99 3.64 -20.19
CA LYS A 16 33.51 2.39 -19.60
C LYS A 16 32.15 2.14 -20.25
N LYS A 17 32.06 1.05 -21.03
CA LYS A 17 30.78 0.56 -21.56
C LYS A 17 29.83 0.53 -20.38
N GLN A 18 28.86 1.42 -20.40
CA GLN A 18 27.86 1.61 -19.38
C GLN A 18 27.05 0.33 -19.35
N ARG A 19 27.51 -0.64 -18.54
CA ARG A 19 26.84 -1.92 -18.38
C ARG A 19 25.53 -1.61 -17.68
N GLN A 20 24.47 -1.61 -18.49
CA GLN A 20 23.16 -2.16 -18.15
C GLN A 20 22.54 -1.55 -16.88
N SER A 21 21.94 -0.38 -17.00
CA SER A 21 20.94 0.08 -16.01
C SER A 21 19.52 -0.13 -16.57
N PHE A 22 19.20 -1.37 -16.94
CA PHE A 22 17.83 -1.78 -17.28
C PHE A 22 17.06 -2.31 -16.05
N HIS A 23 17.52 -2.02 -14.82
CA HIS A 23 16.89 -2.51 -13.60
C HIS A 23 15.56 -1.82 -13.23
N ARG A 24 15.18 -0.70 -13.87
CA ARG A 24 13.92 0.01 -13.55
C ARG A 24 12.69 -0.47 -14.32
N PHE A 25 12.88 -1.24 -15.39
CA PHE A 25 11.78 -1.66 -16.27
C PHE A 25 11.17 -3.02 -15.90
N TYR A 26 11.68 -3.70 -14.87
CA TYR A 26 11.09 -4.95 -14.36
C TYR A 26 10.06 -4.73 -13.26
N ASP A 27 10.00 -3.54 -12.66
CA ASP A 27 9.16 -3.28 -11.49
C ASP A 27 7.69 -2.95 -11.84
N ILE A 28 7.43 -2.39 -13.02
CA ILE A 28 6.07 -2.01 -13.45
C ILE A 28 5.21 -3.22 -13.86
N ASN A 29 5.84 -4.32 -14.31
CA ASN A 29 5.11 -5.51 -14.73
C ASN A 29 4.84 -6.49 -13.57
N GLY A 30 5.71 -6.52 -12.55
CA GLY A 30 5.57 -7.44 -11.41
C GLY A 30 4.34 -7.13 -10.56
N TRP A 31 4.04 -5.86 -10.33
CA TRP A 31 2.90 -5.46 -9.52
C TRP A 31 1.56 -5.81 -10.16
N THR A 32 1.43 -5.75 -11.49
CA THR A 32 0.18 -6.10 -12.19
C THR A 32 -0.18 -7.58 -12.01
N PHE A 33 0.81 -8.47 -11.86
CA PHE A 33 0.58 -9.89 -11.57
C PHE A 33 0.17 -10.12 -10.11
N VAL A 34 0.72 -9.34 -9.17
CA VAL A 34 0.44 -9.46 -7.73
C VAL A 34 -0.87 -8.75 -7.34
N LEU A 35 -1.22 -7.66 -8.03
CA LEU A 35 -2.40 -6.83 -7.77
C LEU A 35 -3.72 -7.63 -7.69
N PRO A 36 -4.08 -8.53 -8.63
CA PRO A 36 -5.33 -9.27 -8.52
C PRO A 36 -5.37 -10.19 -7.29
N ALA A 37 -4.24 -10.79 -6.91
CA ALA A 37 -4.17 -11.60 -5.69
C ALA A 37 -4.33 -10.73 -4.44
N VAL A 38 -3.63 -9.60 -4.36
CA VAL A 38 -3.77 -8.64 -3.25
C VAL A 38 -5.17 -8.05 -3.19
N ALA A 39 -5.78 -7.75 -4.33
CA ALA A 39 -7.16 -7.25 -4.40
C ALA A 39 -8.15 -8.28 -3.89
N LEU A 40 -8.01 -9.57 -4.26
CA LEU A 40 -8.85 -10.64 -3.73
C LEU A 40 -8.66 -10.81 -2.23
N VAL A 41 -7.42 -10.90 -1.74
CA VAL A 41 -7.13 -11.01 -0.30
C VAL A 41 -7.69 -9.81 0.46
N GLY A 42 -7.44 -8.61 -0.04
CA GLY A 42 -7.98 -7.36 0.51
C GLY A 42 -9.50 -7.37 0.51
N LEU A 43 -10.15 -7.81 -0.57
CA LEU A 43 -11.61 -7.90 -0.64
C LEU A 43 -12.14 -8.88 0.41
N PHE A 44 -11.57 -10.09 0.52
CA PHE A 44 -11.98 -11.08 1.52
C PHE A 44 -11.72 -10.65 2.96
N MET A 45 -10.69 -9.84 3.22
CA MET A 45 -10.41 -9.30 4.54
C MET A 45 -11.27 -8.08 4.87
N LEU A 46 -11.43 -7.13 3.94
CA LEU A 46 -12.17 -5.88 4.16
C LEU A 46 -13.68 -6.11 4.15
N TYR A 47 -14.19 -7.00 3.30
CA TYR A 47 -15.63 -7.30 3.21
C TYR A 47 -16.27 -7.64 4.56
N PRO A 48 -15.80 -8.63 5.35
CA PRO A 48 -16.42 -8.97 6.64
C PRO A 48 -16.26 -7.86 7.68
N ILE A 49 -15.20 -7.03 7.59
CA ILE A 49 -15.02 -5.88 8.47
C ILE A 49 -16.09 -4.83 8.17
N LEU A 50 -16.29 -4.50 6.89
CA LEU A 50 -17.31 -3.55 6.47
C LEU A 50 -18.71 -4.06 6.78
N ASP A 51 -18.96 -5.36 6.60
CA ASP A 51 -20.23 -6.00 6.97
C ASP A 51 -20.47 -5.93 8.48
N SER A 52 -19.45 -6.19 9.30
CA SER A 52 -19.53 -6.06 10.75
C SER A 52 -19.75 -4.61 11.20
N LEU A 53 -19.09 -3.64 10.55
CA LEU A 53 -19.31 -2.22 10.80
C LEU A 53 -20.72 -1.79 10.41
N TRP A 54 -21.22 -2.26 9.26
CA TRP A 54 -22.58 -2.02 8.79
C TRP A 54 -23.60 -2.59 9.78
N MET A 55 -23.38 -3.82 10.24
CA MET A 55 -24.22 -4.46 11.26
C MET A 55 -24.12 -3.69 12.59
N SER A 56 -22.95 -3.18 12.98
CA SER A 56 -22.77 -2.38 14.20
C SER A 56 -23.51 -1.03 14.17
N LEU A 57 -23.73 -0.46 12.98
CA LEU A 57 -24.54 0.75 12.77
C LEU A 57 -26.05 0.47 12.87
N HIS A 58 -26.45 -0.80 12.83
CA HIS A 58 -27.81 -1.26 13.06
C HIS A 58 -27.94 -1.78 14.49
N SER A 59 -28.99 -1.37 15.22
CA SER A 59 -29.29 -1.96 16.53
C SER A 59 -30.35 -3.03 16.34
N GLY A 60 -29.98 -4.29 16.55
CA GLY A 60 -30.89 -5.43 16.52
C GLY A 60 -31.37 -5.81 17.93
N ARG A 61 -32.64 -5.57 18.24
CA ARG A 61 -33.36 -6.33 19.27
C ARG A 61 -34.28 -7.32 18.54
N GLY A 62 -33.80 -8.55 18.33
CA GLY A 62 -34.55 -9.59 17.64
C GLY A 62 -34.84 -9.26 16.17
N VAL A 63 -36.07 -9.51 15.72
CA VAL A 63 -36.52 -9.43 14.31
C VAL A 63 -36.60 -7.97 13.78
N VAL A 64 -36.47 -6.96 14.65
CA VAL A 64 -36.57 -5.54 14.26
C VAL A 64 -35.18 -4.92 14.24
N THR A 65 -34.56 -4.89 13.06
CA THR A 65 -33.34 -4.12 12.81
C THR A 65 -33.72 -2.70 12.38
N ARG A 66 -33.41 -1.71 13.21
CA ARG A 66 -33.47 -0.29 12.82
C ARG A 66 -32.04 0.23 12.59
N PHE A 67 -31.85 0.98 11.51
CA PHE A 67 -30.65 1.77 11.32
C PHE A 67 -30.64 2.90 12.36
N VAL A 68 -29.72 2.83 13.31
CA VAL A 68 -29.52 3.86 14.34
C VAL A 68 -28.20 4.61 14.14
N GLY A 69 -27.42 4.23 13.12
CA GLY A 69 -26.13 4.83 12.84
C GLY A 69 -25.18 4.68 14.03
N LEU A 70 -24.50 5.76 14.41
CA LEU A 70 -23.60 5.79 15.57
C LEU A 70 -24.33 5.87 16.92
N GLY A 71 -25.66 5.85 16.96
CA GLY A 71 -26.45 6.01 18.19
C GLY A 71 -26.19 4.92 19.24
N ASN A 72 -25.69 3.74 18.84
CA ASN A 72 -25.25 2.70 19.77
C ASN A 72 -23.94 3.07 20.49
N VAL A 73 -23.01 3.69 19.78
CA VAL A 73 -21.73 4.16 20.31
C VAL A 73 -21.97 5.35 21.24
N GLU A 74 -22.80 6.31 20.83
CA GLU A 74 -23.19 7.46 21.66
C GLU A 74 -23.90 7.04 22.95
N ARG A 75 -24.76 6.01 22.90
CA ARG A 75 -25.36 5.43 24.11
C ARG A 75 -24.32 4.85 25.06
N LEU A 76 -23.34 4.13 24.54
CA LEU A 76 -22.28 3.52 25.35
C LEU A 76 -21.40 4.59 26.01
N PHE A 77 -21.06 5.66 25.28
CA PHE A 77 -20.31 6.80 25.82
C PHE A 77 -21.07 7.58 26.90
N ASN A 78 -22.40 7.61 26.83
CA ASN A 78 -23.25 8.28 27.82
C ASN A 78 -23.85 7.32 28.87
N ASP A 79 -23.45 6.04 28.88
CA ASP A 79 -24.00 5.06 29.81
C ASP A 79 -23.34 5.23 31.19
N PRO A 80 -24.11 5.57 32.24
CA PRO A 80 -23.59 5.74 33.59
C PRO A 80 -22.96 4.47 34.21
N VAL A 81 -23.20 3.29 33.62
CA VAL A 81 -22.54 2.03 34.03
C VAL A 81 -21.03 2.07 33.80
N PHE A 82 -20.54 2.81 32.79
CA PHE A 82 -19.10 2.95 32.50
C PHE A 82 -18.46 4.15 33.22
N ILE A 83 -19.27 5.08 33.72
CA ILE A 83 -18.80 6.34 34.32
C ILE A 83 -18.58 6.18 35.84
N LYS A 84 -19.16 5.16 36.47
CA LYS A 84 -19.02 4.91 37.90
C LYS A 84 -17.91 3.89 38.19
N HIS A 85 -16.67 4.35 38.24
CA HIS A 85 -15.59 3.73 39.00
C HIS A 85 -14.78 4.80 39.76
#